data_AF-A0A0B1ZHX8-F1
#
_entry.id   AF-A0A0B1ZHX8-F1
#
_cell.length_a   1.000
_cell.length_b   1.000
_cell.length_c   1.000
_cell.angle_alpha   90.00
_cell.angle_beta   90.00
_cell.angle_gamma   90.00
#
_symmetry.space_group_name_H-M   'P 1'
#
loop_
_entity.id
_entity.type
_entity.pdbx_description
1 polymer ?
#
loop_
_entity_poly.entity_id
_entity_poly.type
_entity_poly.pdbx_seq_one_letter_code
_entity_poly.pdbx_strand_id
1 'polypeptide(L)'
;MNATQRALSAEPVVVRKLPPSKALRLTWLLFFGSLVAAGSVYSNMALAPGADRKFVAQVMNSHTVIAYYGGIFAAMFLPSLRKWTSYERLQGVILPFLVMSYIVQLTWELGFVLLNEQIAKAKNESWAYSWWSYLDGGDYRYLNPEPPILTMEMLGITNAVVGVIGLIWLYRSKFLDYRATLVIMGVEAIQIPLTWYYYLSEALGGFSHVNTASFMDFGVTFFLVNSPWLIVPWMVLYWGNQTLKRQFSLAATTRA
;
A
#
# COMPACT_ATOMS: atom_id res chain seq x y z
N MET A 1 -42.54 -12.89 2.06
CA MET A 1 -41.46 -12.42 1.17
C MET A 1 -40.43 -13.52 1.05
N ASN A 2 -40.28 -14.10 -0.14
CA ASN A 2 -39.27 -15.15 -0.39
C ASN A 2 -37.86 -14.55 -0.48
N ALA A 3 -36.82 -15.35 -0.23
CA ALA A 3 -35.42 -14.90 -0.17
C ALA A 3 -34.96 -14.10 -1.42
N THR A 4 -35.53 -14.41 -2.58
CA THR A 4 -35.31 -13.71 -3.86
C THR A 4 -35.86 -12.28 -3.86
N GLN A 5 -36.98 -12.01 -3.16
CA GLN A 5 -37.53 -10.66 -3.01
C GLN A 5 -36.73 -9.81 -2.01
N ARG A 6 -36.07 -10.42 -1.01
CA ARG A 6 -35.12 -9.69 -0.14
C ARG A 6 -33.83 -9.31 -0.87
N ALA A 7 -33.39 -10.13 -1.84
CA ALA A 7 -32.22 -9.83 -2.65
C ALA A 7 -32.46 -8.69 -3.65
N LEU A 8 -33.71 -8.51 -4.11
CA LEU A 8 -34.12 -7.45 -5.03
C LEU A 8 -34.53 -6.13 -4.34
N SER A 9 -34.80 -6.15 -3.03
CA SER A 9 -35.22 -4.97 -2.24
C SER A 9 -34.10 -4.33 -1.43
N ALA A 10 -32.89 -4.89 -1.43
CA ALA A 10 -31.74 -4.25 -0.82
C ALA A 10 -31.11 -3.34 -1.87
N GLU A 11 -31.53 -2.06 -1.88
CA GLU A 11 -30.87 -1.05 -2.70
C GLU A 11 -29.35 -1.17 -2.57
N PRO A 12 -28.57 -0.88 -3.64
CA PRO A 12 -27.12 -0.80 -3.54
C PRO A 12 -26.74 0.39 -2.65
N VAL A 13 -26.80 0.23 -1.34
CA VAL A 13 -26.43 1.28 -0.40
C VAL A 13 -24.93 1.49 -0.52
N VAL A 14 -24.53 2.70 -0.91
CA VAL A 14 -23.15 3.14 -0.80
C VAL A 14 -22.74 3.05 0.67
N VAL A 15 -21.74 2.19 0.96
CA VAL A 15 -21.22 2.05 2.33
C VAL A 15 -20.36 3.27 2.64
N ARG A 16 -20.97 4.26 3.28
CA ARG A 16 -20.31 5.53 3.65
C ARG A 16 -19.31 5.37 4.79
N LYS A 17 -19.55 4.38 5.65
CA LYS A 17 -18.75 4.06 6.83
C LYS A 17 -18.81 2.56 7.06
N LEU A 18 -17.65 1.92 7.19
CA LEU A 18 -17.58 0.52 7.55
C LEU A 18 -18.23 0.29 8.93
N PRO A 19 -18.91 -0.85 9.14
CA PRO A 19 -19.42 -1.18 10.47
C PRO A 19 -18.30 -1.13 11.52
N PRO A 20 -18.55 -0.66 12.74
CA PRO A 20 -17.50 -0.57 13.74
C PRO A 20 -17.00 -1.97 14.13
N SER A 21 -15.68 -2.14 14.19
CA SER A 21 -15.03 -3.35 14.71
C SER A 21 -13.82 -2.98 15.55
N LYS A 22 -13.86 -3.32 16.85
CA LYS A 22 -12.71 -3.12 17.76
C LYS A 22 -11.52 -3.99 17.34
N ALA A 23 -11.78 -5.25 16.98
CA ALA A 23 -10.75 -6.19 16.54
C ALA A 23 -10.01 -5.69 15.29
N LEU A 24 -10.73 -5.16 14.31
CA LEU A 24 -10.10 -4.60 13.09
C LEU A 24 -9.24 -3.38 13.41
N ARG A 25 -9.73 -2.45 14.24
CA ARG A 25 -8.95 -1.27 14.66
C ARG A 25 -7.70 -1.66 15.43
N LEU A 26 -7.80 -2.62 16.35
CA LEU A 26 -6.65 -3.13 17.09
C LEU A 26 -5.65 -3.81 16.13
N THR A 27 -6.14 -4.57 15.17
CA THR A 27 -5.30 -5.22 14.14
C THR A 27 -4.54 -4.17 13.31
N TRP A 28 -5.21 -3.11 12.87
CA TRP A 28 -4.56 -1.99 12.18
C TRP A 28 -3.56 -1.25 13.07
N LEU A 29 -3.89 -1.00 14.34
CA LEU A 29 -2.97 -0.36 15.27
C LEU A 29 -1.72 -1.21 15.50
N LEU A 30 -1.89 -2.53 15.65
CA LEU A 30 -0.76 -3.44 15.83
C LEU A 30 0.11 -3.48 14.58
N PHE A 31 -0.46 -3.77 13.40
CA PHE A 31 0.34 -3.89 12.18
C PHE A 31 0.90 -2.54 11.71
N PHE A 32 0.06 -1.55 11.42
CA PHE A 32 0.54 -0.27 10.92
C PHE A 32 1.24 0.57 11.99
N GLY A 33 0.79 0.52 13.25
CA GLY A 33 1.47 1.22 14.34
C GLY A 33 2.85 0.65 14.63
N SER A 34 3.05 -0.66 14.47
CA SER A 34 4.38 -1.25 14.60
C SER A 34 5.36 -0.77 13.52
N LEU A 35 4.88 -0.43 12.32
CA LEU A 35 5.74 0.12 11.25
C LEU A 35 6.22 1.53 11.54
N VAL A 36 5.43 2.34 12.25
CA VAL A 36 5.86 3.68 12.70
C VAL A 36 7.07 3.57 13.61
N ALA A 37 7.10 2.57 14.49
CA ALA A 37 8.22 2.33 15.39
C ALA A 37 9.38 1.55 14.74
N ALA A 38 9.12 0.81 13.66
CA ALA A 38 10.07 -0.09 13.03
C ALA A 38 11.36 0.61 12.62
N GLY A 39 11.26 1.78 11.96
CA GLY A 39 12.43 2.55 11.55
C GLY A 39 13.39 2.80 12.71
N SER A 40 12.91 3.41 13.80
CA SER A 40 13.76 3.69 14.96
C SER A 40 14.28 2.42 15.65
N VAL A 41 13.45 1.39 15.82
CA VAL A 41 13.85 0.15 16.50
C VAL A 41 14.95 -0.57 15.73
N TYR A 42 14.74 -0.83 14.45
CA TYR A 42 15.71 -1.57 13.64
C TYR A 42 16.97 -0.75 13.34
N SER A 43 16.88 0.58 13.19
CA SER A 43 18.05 1.44 13.08
C SER A 43 18.99 1.29 14.28
N ASN A 44 18.45 1.31 15.50
CA ASN A 44 19.25 1.15 16.70
C ASN A 44 19.84 -0.27 16.81
N MET A 45 19.07 -1.30 16.45
CA MET A 45 19.56 -2.68 16.43
C MET A 45 20.70 -2.89 15.43
N ALA A 46 20.58 -2.31 14.23
CA ALA A 46 21.54 -2.49 13.15
C ALA A 46 22.87 -1.75 13.36
N LEU A 47 22.84 -0.68 14.15
CA LEU A 47 24.03 0.13 14.48
C LEU A 47 24.63 -0.24 15.83
N ALA A 48 24.05 -1.20 16.55
CA ALA A 48 24.61 -1.69 17.79
C ALA A 48 25.98 -2.36 17.56
N PRO A 49 26.94 -2.24 18.49
CA PRO A 49 28.24 -2.90 18.35
C PRO A 49 28.11 -4.41 18.15
N GLY A 50 28.73 -4.94 17.09
CA GLY A 50 28.70 -6.37 16.76
C GLY A 50 27.40 -6.87 16.13
N ALA A 51 26.46 -5.99 15.78
CA ALA A 51 25.23 -6.37 15.12
C ALA A 51 25.47 -6.91 13.69
N ASP A 52 24.76 -7.98 13.33
CA ASP A 52 24.63 -8.41 11.95
C ASP A 52 23.58 -7.53 11.25
N ARG A 53 24.06 -6.48 10.61
CA ARG A 53 23.24 -5.51 9.90
C ARG A 53 22.38 -6.14 8.80
N LYS A 54 22.89 -7.16 8.12
CA LYS A 54 22.15 -7.85 7.05
C LYS A 54 21.01 -8.64 7.66
N PHE A 55 21.25 -9.37 8.75
CA PHE A 55 20.20 -10.06 9.47
C PHE A 55 19.12 -9.09 9.99
N VAL A 56 19.51 -7.95 10.57
CA VAL A 56 18.54 -6.94 11.02
C VAL A 56 17.68 -6.41 9.87
N ALA A 57 18.27 -6.18 8.70
CA ALA A 57 17.54 -5.77 7.50
C ALA A 57 16.50 -6.82 7.08
N GLN A 58 16.88 -8.10 7.08
CA GLN A 58 15.97 -9.21 6.76
C GLN A 58 14.80 -9.32 7.75
N VAL A 59 15.06 -9.11 9.05
CA VAL A 59 14.01 -9.07 10.08
C VAL A 59 13.07 -7.88 9.84
N MET A 60 13.61 -6.70 9.58
CA MET A 60 12.82 -5.50 9.28
C MET A 60 11.93 -5.70 8.05
N ASN A 61 12.47 -6.22 6.95
CA ASN A 61 11.70 -6.46 5.73
C ASN A 61 10.61 -7.53 5.93
N SER A 62 10.90 -8.57 6.72
CA SER A 62 9.89 -9.57 7.11
C SER A 62 8.76 -8.96 7.92
N HIS A 63 9.09 -8.10 8.89
CA HIS A 63 8.11 -7.36 9.67
C HIS A 63 7.27 -6.45 8.78
N THR A 64 7.89 -5.73 7.83
CA THR A 64 7.18 -4.92 6.83
C THR A 64 6.17 -5.74 6.03
N VAL A 65 6.57 -6.89 5.50
CA VAL A 65 5.66 -7.79 4.76
C VAL A 65 4.50 -8.25 5.65
N ILE A 66 4.79 -8.73 6.86
CA ILE A 66 3.77 -9.19 7.80
C ILE A 66 2.77 -8.07 8.13
N ALA A 67 3.28 -6.85 8.35
CA ALA A 67 2.44 -5.70 8.68
C ALA A 67 1.61 -5.20 7.50
N TYR A 68 2.19 -5.15 6.29
CA TYR A 68 1.44 -4.81 5.07
C TYR A 68 0.33 -5.81 4.83
N TYR A 69 0.65 -7.11 4.73
CA TYR A 69 -0.36 -8.10 4.43
C TYR A 69 -1.37 -8.28 5.57
N GLY A 70 -0.91 -8.31 6.82
CA GLY A 70 -1.75 -8.42 7.99
C GLY A 70 -2.68 -7.22 8.17
N GLY A 71 -2.18 -6.00 7.93
CA GLY A 71 -2.95 -4.76 8.05
C GLY A 71 -3.92 -4.54 6.88
N ILE A 72 -3.44 -4.66 5.64
CA ILE A 72 -4.23 -4.47 4.42
C ILE A 72 -5.35 -5.52 4.35
N PHE A 73 -5.02 -6.80 4.50
CA PHE A 73 -5.99 -7.87 4.31
C PHE A 73 -6.75 -8.27 5.58
N ALA A 74 -6.58 -7.56 6.71
CA ALA A 74 -7.27 -7.82 7.98
C ALA A 74 -8.78 -8.02 7.80
N ALA A 75 -9.41 -7.22 6.95
CA ALA A 75 -10.84 -7.27 6.69
C ALA A 75 -11.30 -8.58 6.02
N MET A 76 -10.40 -9.37 5.45
CA MET A 76 -10.71 -10.64 4.79
C MET A 76 -10.72 -11.82 5.76
N PHE A 77 -9.79 -11.86 6.72
CA PHE A 77 -9.60 -13.06 7.56
C PHE A 77 -10.12 -12.94 9.00
N LEU A 78 -10.40 -11.73 9.51
CA LEU A 78 -10.85 -11.59 10.90
C LEU A 78 -12.22 -12.25 11.15
N PRO A 79 -12.33 -13.20 12.11
CA PRO A 79 -13.59 -13.89 12.42
C PRO A 79 -14.69 -12.96 12.92
N SER A 80 -14.34 -11.87 13.61
CA SER A 80 -15.29 -10.86 14.10
C SER A 80 -16.04 -10.15 12.97
N LEU A 81 -15.56 -10.23 11.73
CA LEU A 81 -16.13 -9.57 10.56
C LEU A 81 -17.00 -10.52 9.70
N ARG A 82 -17.32 -11.72 10.19
CA ARG A 82 -18.16 -12.72 9.47
C ARG A 82 -19.49 -12.18 8.95
N LYS A 83 -20.05 -11.16 9.59
CA LYS A 83 -21.31 -10.51 9.19
C LYS A 83 -21.15 -9.44 8.11
N TRP A 84 -19.91 -9.02 7.80
CA TRP A 84 -19.66 -8.06 6.72
C TRP A 84 -19.89 -8.72 5.37
N THR A 85 -20.54 -7.98 4.49
CA THR A 85 -20.67 -8.30 3.07
C THR A 85 -19.31 -8.31 2.38
N SER A 86 -19.22 -8.98 1.22
CA SER A 86 -18.00 -8.99 0.41
C SER A 86 -17.55 -7.59 0.01
N TYR A 87 -18.50 -6.67 -0.24
CA TYR A 87 -18.20 -5.28 -0.58
C TYR A 87 -17.63 -4.51 0.62
N GLU A 88 -18.18 -4.69 1.83
CA GLU A 88 -17.61 -4.07 3.05
C GLU A 88 -16.21 -4.60 3.35
N ARG A 89 -15.97 -5.91 3.16
CA ARG A 89 -14.63 -6.49 3.33
C ARG A 89 -13.64 -5.94 2.32
N LEU A 90 -14.03 -5.86 1.06
CA LEU A 90 -13.22 -5.25 0.01
C LEU A 90 -12.90 -3.79 0.34
N GLN A 91 -13.90 -2.98 0.70
CA GLN A 91 -13.68 -1.60 1.12
C GLN A 91 -12.78 -1.52 2.37
N GLY A 92 -12.86 -2.50 3.28
CA GLY A 92 -11.96 -2.65 4.42
C GLY A 92 -10.53 -3.08 4.08
N VAL A 93 -10.26 -3.51 2.84
CA VAL A 93 -8.91 -3.73 2.30
C VAL A 93 -8.41 -2.48 1.57
N ILE A 94 -9.28 -1.89 0.74
CA ILE A 94 -8.93 -0.74 -0.11
C ILE A 94 -8.57 0.48 0.73
N LEU A 95 -9.42 0.87 1.69
CA LEU A 95 -9.19 2.13 2.41
C LEU A 95 -7.89 2.13 3.23
N PRO A 96 -7.53 1.07 3.97
CA PRO A 96 -6.23 1.01 4.64
C PRO A 96 -5.05 0.99 3.67
N PHE A 97 -5.16 0.27 2.54
CA PHE A 97 -4.11 0.27 1.52
C PHE A 97 -3.87 1.67 0.98
N LEU A 98 -4.91 2.39 0.55
CA LEU A 98 -4.77 3.74 -0.01
C LEU A 98 -4.14 4.71 1.01
N VAL A 99 -4.59 4.66 2.27
CA VAL A 99 -4.02 5.53 3.32
C VAL A 99 -2.56 5.19 3.58
N MET A 100 -2.24 3.91 3.73
CA MET A 100 -0.88 3.45 4.01
C MET A 100 0.05 3.74 2.83
N SER A 101 -0.35 3.43 1.60
CA SER A 101 0.47 3.63 0.41
C SER A 101 0.80 5.11 0.21
N TYR A 102 -0.18 6.02 0.38
CA TYR A 102 0.09 7.45 0.26
C TYR A 102 0.97 7.98 1.38
N ILE A 103 0.88 7.42 2.60
CA ILE A 103 1.83 7.76 3.67
C ILE A 103 3.24 7.32 3.28
N VAL A 104 3.43 6.09 2.77
CA VAL A 104 4.74 5.59 2.33
C VAL A 104 5.31 6.50 1.23
N GLN A 105 4.52 6.81 0.21
CA GLN A 105 4.93 7.65 -0.92
C GLN A 105 5.30 9.07 -0.47
N LEU A 106 4.48 9.70 0.39
CA LEU A 106 4.70 11.08 0.85
C LEU A 106 5.71 11.23 1.99
N THR A 107 6.22 10.12 2.55
CA THR A 107 7.21 10.17 3.64
C THR A 107 8.50 9.47 3.26
N TRP A 108 8.44 8.17 3.00
CA TRP A 108 9.59 7.35 2.69
C TRP A 108 10.11 7.70 1.30
N GLU A 109 9.32 7.45 0.23
CA GLU A 109 9.74 7.65 -1.17
C GLU A 109 10.10 9.12 -1.46
N LEU A 110 9.29 10.07 -0.96
CA LEU A 110 9.64 11.50 -1.03
C LEU A 110 10.98 11.80 -0.36
N GLY A 111 11.23 11.21 0.81
CA GLY A 111 12.52 11.32 1.48
C GLY A 111 13.67 10.81 0.61
N PHE A 112 13.48 9.71 -0.12
CA PHE A 112 14.47 9.21 -1.06
C PHE A 112 14.69 10.12 -2.26
N VAL A 113 13.62 10.58 -2.92
CA VAL A 113 13.76 11.49 -4.07
C VAL A 113 14.54 12.74 -3.70
N LEU A 114 14.31 13.28 -2.50
CA LEU A 114 15.00 14.48 -2.02
C LEU A 114 16.42 14.24 -1.51
N LEU A 115 16.72 13.05 -0.98
CA LEU A 115 17.95 12.79 -0.22
C LEU A 115 18.76 11.57 -0.73
N ASN A 116 18.50 11.05 -1.92
CA ASN A 116 19.12 9.80 -2.41
C ASN A 116 20.65 9.81 -2.32
N GLU A 117 21.31 10.92 -2.69
CA GLU A 117 22.77 11.04 -2.59
C GLU A 117 23.28 11.02 -1.14
N GLN A 118 22.55 11.67 -0.23
CA GLN A 118 22.89 11.70 1.19
C GLN A 118 22.65 10.33 1.82
N ILE A 119 21.55 9.66 1.48
CA ILE A 119 21.23 8.30 1.91
C ILE A 119 22.36 7.35 1.49
N ALA A 120 22.83 7.43 0.25
CA ALA A 120 23.92 6.60 -0.26
C ALA A 120 25.25 6.80 0.50
N LYS A 121 25.49 7.98 1.07
CA LYS A 121 26.68 8.30 1.88
C LYS A 121 26.49 7.97 3.36
N ALA A 122 25.25 7.84 3.82
CA ALA A 122 24.87 7.75 5.22
C ALA A 122 24.66 6.30 5.71
N LYS A 123 25.47 5.34 5.23
CA LYS A 123 25.32 3.91 5.58
C LYS A 123 25.22 3.69 7.09
N ASN A 124 26.06 4.35 7.87
CA ASN A 124 26.14 4.13 9.31
C ASN A 124 25.29 5.11 10.14
N GLU A 125 24.37 5.84 9.50
CA GLU A 125 23.50 6.80 10.17
C GLU A 125 22.11 6.22 10.40
N SER A 126 21.57 6.41 11.61
CA SER A 126 20.30 5.80 12.03
C SER A 126 19.10 6.29 11.23
N TRP A 127 19.12 7.55 10.80
CA TRP A 127 18.03 8.15 10.02
C TRP A 127 17.93 7.58 8.60
N ALA A 128 19.04 7.14 8.01
CA ALA A 128 19.10 6.57 6.67
C ALA A 128 18.90 5.05 6.68
N TYR A 129 18.91 4.40 7.85
CA TYR A 129 18.91 2.95 7.92
C TYR A 129 17.62 2.30 7.39
N SER A 130 16.47 2.96 7.46
CA SER A 130 15.24 2.41 6.84
C SER A 130 15.42 2.18 5.34
N TRP A 131 16.12 3.09 4.64
CA TRP A 131 16.53 2.90 3.25
C TRP A 131 17.62 1.87 3.10
N TRP A 132 18.62 1.87 3.98
CA TRP A 132 19.66 0.85 3.91
C TRP A 132 19.18 -0.56 4.23
N SER A 133 18.12 -0.74 5.01
CA SER A 133 17.49 -2.04 5.22
C SER A 133 16.94 -2.61 3.90
N TYR A 134 16.57 -1.72 2.98
CA TYR A 134 16.22 -2.07 1.62
C TYR A 134 17.46 -2.26 0.74
N LEU A 135 18.51 -1.46 0.89
CA LEU A 135 19.73 -1.57 0.07
C LEU A 135 20.65 -2.75 0.45
N ASP A 136 20.70 -3.15 1.72
CA ASP A 136 21.58 -4.23 2.23
C ASP A 136 21.08 -5.65 1.89
N GLY A 137 19.96 -5.76 1.17
CA GLY A 137 19.43 -7.04 0.69
C GLY A 137 18.38 -6.94 -0.40
N GLY A 138 17.90 -5.76 -0.77
CA GLY A 138 16.88 -5.57 -1.80
C GLY A 138 17.48 -5.12 -3.12
N ASP A 139 17.03 -3.96 -3.60
CA ASP A 139 17.32 -3.46 -4.93
C ASP A 139 18.40 -2.38 -4.91
N TYR A 140 19.58 -2.72 -5.46
CA TYR A 140 20.73 -1.83 -5.48
C TYR A 140 20.57 -0.64 -6.44
N ARG A 141 19.56 -0.63 -7.31
CA ARG A 141 19.25 0.52 -8.17
C ARG A 141 18.97 1.78 -7.36
N TYR A 142 18.53 1.64 -6.12
CA TYR A 142 18.29 2.79 -5.23
C TYR A 142 19.58 3.39 -4.65
N LEU A 143 20.74 2.73 -4.74
CA LEU A 143 21.98 3.33 -4.24
C LEU A 143 22.49 4.45 -5.16
N ASN A 144 22.39 4.23 -6.48
CA ASN A 144 22.77 5.20 -7.51
C ASN A 144 21.66 5.22 -8.57
N PRO A 145 20.52 5.87 -8.27
CA PRO A 145 19.34 5.74 -9.10
C PRO A 145 19.52 6.44 -10.44
N GLU A 146 19.34 5.66 -11.51
CA GLU A 146 19.24 6.21 -12.86
C GLU A 146 17.93 7.00 -13.04
N PRO A 147 17.87 7.91 -14.05
CA PRO A 147 16.69 8.73 -14.29
C PRO A 147 15.34 7.98 -14.33
N PRO A 148 15.24 6.74 -14.86
CA PRO A 148 13.97 6.02 -14.85
C PRO A 148 13.46 5.66 -13.46
N ILE A 149 14.34 5.30 -12.52
CA ILE A 149 13.97 5.01 -11.12
C ILE A 149 13.47 6.29 -10.45
N LEU A 150 14.23 7.39 -10.56
CA LEU A 150 13.81 8.67 -10.00
C LEU A 150 12.49 9.16 -10.59
N THR A 151 12.27 8.96 -11.89
CA THR A 151 11.02 9.33 -12.57
C THR A 151 9.84 8.52 -12.03
N MET A 152 10.03 7.21 -11.84
CA MET A 152 9.00 6.34 -11.28
C MET A 152 8.59 6.77 -9.86
N GLU A 153 9.56 7.06 -9.00
CA GLU A 153 9.33 7.56 -7.63
C GLU A 153 8.62 8.92 -7.64
N MET A 154 9.05 9.86 -8.50
CA MET A 154 8.38 11.17 -8.65
C MET A 154 6.92 11.03 -9.12
N LEU A 155 6.65 10.09 -10.04
CA LEU A 155 5.30 9.78 -10.48
C LEU A 155 4.49 9.18 -9.34
N GLY A 156 5.05 8.24 -8.56
CA GLY A 156 4.44 7.69 -7.35
C GLY A 156 4.04 8.77 -6.34
N ILE A 157 4.94 9.70 -6.03
CA ILE A 157 4.69 10.84 -5.13
C ILE A 157 3.58 11.74 -5.67
N THR A 158 3.63 12.09 -6.97
CA THR A 158 2.58 12.93 -7.60
C THR A 158 1.22 12.24 -7.53
N ASN A 159 1.22 10.92 -7.78
CA ASN A 159 0.05 10.08 -7.69
C ASN A 159 -0.52 10.05 -6.26
N ALA A 160 0.35 9.98 -5.24
CA ALA A 160 -0.03 10.05 -3.83
C ALA A 160 -0.72 11.38 -3.47
N VAL A 161 -0.20 12.51 -3.95
CA VAL A 161 -0.81 13.84 -3.71
C VAL A 161 -2.23 13.89 -4.27
N VAL A 162 -2.40 13.45 -5.52
CA VAL A 162 -3.73 13.37 -6.16
C VAL A 162 -4.63 12.37 -5.44
N GLY A 163 -4.09 11.23 -5.01
CA GLY A 163 -4.77 10.20 -4.24
C GLY A 163 -5.30 10.71 -2.90
N VAL A 164 -4.49 11.48 -2.16
CA VAL A 164 -4.92 12.13 -0.90
C VAL A 164 -6.05 13.11 -1.15
N ILE A 165 -5.97 13.94 -2.18
CA ILE A 165 -7.06 14.86 -2.57
C ILE A 165 -8.33 14.06 -2.91
N GLY A 166 -8.18 12.98 -3.67
CA GLY A 166 -9.26 12.04 -4.01
C GLY A 166 -9.91 11.42 -2.77
N LEU A 167 -9.12 10.97 -1.79
CA LEU A 167 -9.61 10.41 -0.54
C LEU A 167 -10.36 11.46 0.28
N ILE A 168 -9.79 12.66 0.44
CA ILE A 168 -10.45 13.76 1.16
C ILE A 168 -11.80 14.08 0.50
N TRP A 169 -11.85 14.18 -0.83
CA TRP A 169 -13.08 14.42 -1.58
C TRP A 169 -14.09 13.28 -1.41
N LEU A 170 -13.64 12.03 -1.48
CA LEU A 170 -14.46 10.84 -1.29
C LEU A 170 -15.10 10.82 0.11
N TYR A 171 -14.32 11.09 1.16
CA TYR A 171 -14.83 11.14 2.53
C TYR A 171 -15.76 12.33 2.76
N ARG A 172 -15.43 13.53 2.25
CA ARG A 172 -16.28 14.73 2.38
C ARG A 172 -17.61 14.58 1.68
N SER A 173 -17.62 13.93 0.51
CA SER A 173 -18.85 13.60 -0.23
C SER A 173 -19.60 12.40 0.37
N LYS A 174 -19.09 11.80 1.45
CA LYS A 174 -19.63 10.58 2.07
C LYS A 174 -19.80 9.46 1.04
N PHE A 175 -18.82 9.30 0.15
CA PHE A 175 -18.79 8.33 -0.94
C PHE A 175 -19.91 8.52 -1.99
N LEU A 176 -20.54 9.70 -2.08
CA LEU A 176 -21.64 9.93 -3.04
C LEU A 176 -21.19 10.58 -4.35
N ASP A 177 -20.03 11.26 -4.38
CA ASP A 177 -19.53 11.88 -5.60
C ASP A 177 -18.73 10.86 -6.43
N TYR A 178 -19.26 10.51 -7.60
CA TYR A 178 -18.63 9.54 -8.50
C TYR A 178 -17.27 10.01 -9.04
N ARG A 179 -17.05 11.32 -9.12
CA ARG A 179 -15.78 11.89 -9.60
C ARG A 179 -14.66 11.60 -8.63
N ALA A 180 -14.92 11.62 -7.31
CA ALA A 180 -13.95 11.22 -6.31
C ALA A 180 -13.55 9.74 -6.47
N THR A 181 -14.51 8.86 -6.76
CA THR A 181 -14.24 7.45 -7.07
C THR A 181 -13.36 7.30 -8.32
N LEU A 182 -13.66 8.06 -9.39
CA LEU A 182 -12.87 8.05 -10.63
C LEU A 182 -11.44 8.56 -10.42
N VAL A 183 -11.24 9.58 -9.58
CA VAL A 183 -9.88 10.05 -9.23
C VAL A 183 -9.10 8.93 -8.55
N ILE A 184 -9.67 8.28 -7.53
CA ILE A 184 -9.02 7.14 -6.86
C ILE A 184 -8.72 6.01 -7.85
N MET A 185 -9.67 5.66 -8.71
CA MET A 185 -9.43 4.63 -9.73
C MET A 185 -8.33 5.03 -10.72
N GLY A 186 -8.29 6.30 -11.15
CA GLY A 186 -7.27 6.79 -12.08
C GLY A 186 -5.87 6.77 -11.49
N VAL A 187 -5.74 7.18 -10.22
CA VAL A 187 -4.49 7.11 -9.45
C VAL A 187 -3.97 5.67 -9.42
N GLU A 188 -4.82 4.72 -9.07
CA GLU A 188 -4.42 3.32 -8.95
C GLU A 188 -4.19 2.65 -10.32
N ALA A 189 -4.87 3.12 -11.38
CA ALA A 189 -4.57 2.69 -12.75
C ALA A 189 -3.16 3.09 -13.19
N ILE A 190 -2.64 4.23 -12.73
CA ILE A 190 -1.26 4.67 -12.98
C ILE A 190 -0.25 3.85 -12.17
N GLN A 191 -0.62 3.40 -10.96
CA GLN A 191 0.28 2.61 -10.11
C GLN A 191 0.67 1.25 -10.73
N ILE A 192 -0.25 0.66 -11.51
CA ILE A 192 -0.04 -0.64 -12.16
C ILE A 192 1.18 -0.61 -13.12
N PRO A 193 1.23 0.24 -14.15
CA PRO A 193 2.37 0.29 -15.06
C PRO A 193 3.68 0.71 -14.37
N LEU A 194 3.64 1.54 -13.32
CA LEU A 194 4.85 1.85 -12.54
C LEU A 194 5.42 0.59 -11.87
N THR A 195 4.56 -0.18 -11.21
CA THR A 195 4.97 -1.42 -10.53
C THR A 195 5.37 -2.50 -11.54
N TRP A 196 4.71 -2.56 -12.71
CA TRP A 196 5.15 -3.43 -13.81
C TRP A 196 6.52 -3.04 -14.31
N TYR A 197 6.75 -1.74 -14.58
CA TYR A 197 8.06 -1.25 -15.00
C TYR A 197 9.14 -1.61 -13.98
N TYR A 198 8.87 -1.41 -12.68
CA TYR A 198 9.77 -1.76 -11.59
C TYR A 198 10.26 -3.22 -11.65
N TYR A 199 9.33 -4.18 -11.77
CA TYR A 199 9.66 -5.60 -11.84
C TYR A 199 10.23 -6.02 -13.19
N LEU A 200 9.62 -5.56 -14.29
CA LEU A 200 9.99 -5.98 -15.64
C LEU A 200 11.36 -5.44 -16.05
N SER A 201 11.70 -4.20 -15.67
CA SER A 201 13.03 -3.66 -15.94
C SER A 201 14.12 -4.52 -15.30
N GLU A 202 13.90 -5.00 -14.09
CA GLU A 202 14.85 -5.88 -13.40
C GLU A 202 14.86 -7.29 -14.01
N ALA A 203 13.68 -7.86 -14.33
CA ALA A 203 13.58 -9.17 -14.96
C ALA A 203 14.21 -9.20 -16.37
N LEU A 204 13.98 -8.17 -17.18
CA LEU A 204 14.57 -8.04 -18.52
C LEU A 204 16.09 -7.78 -18.45
N GLY A 205 16.56 -7.12 -17.38
CA GLY A 205 17.98 -6.97 -17.07
C GLY A 205 18.64 -8.22 -16.50
N GLY A 206 17.91 -9.33 -16.34
CA GLY A 206 18.44 -10.57 -15.78
C GLY A 206 18.66 -10.53 -14.27
N PHE A 207 17.94 -9.66 -13.55
CA PHE A 207 18.04 -9.47 -12.11
C PHE A 207 19.43 -9.03 -11.63
N SER A 208 20.09 -8.14 -12.38
CA SER A 208 21.48 -7.72 -12.13
C SER A 208 21.69 -6.90 -10.86
N HIS A 209 20.64 -6.34 -10.26
CA HIS A 209 20.70 -5.46 -9.10
C HIS A 209 20.12 -6.08 -7.82
N VAL A 210 19.65 -7.32 -7.89
CA VAL A 210 19.05 -8.04 -6.77
C VAL A 210 19.75 -9.37 -6.55
N ASN A 211 19.92 -9.76 -5.28
CA ASN A 211 20.54 -11.04 -4.95
C ASN A 211 19.54 -12.20 -5.09
N THR A 212 19.47 -12.80 -6.28
CA THR A 212 18.59 -13.93 -6.59
C THR A 212 18.94 -15.23 -5.88
N ALA A 213 20.13 -15.35 -5.29
CA ALA A 213 20.54 -16.53 -4.53
C ALA A 213 19.97 -16.56 -3.10
N SER A 214 19.49 -15.42 -2.58
CA SER A 214 18.90 -15.32 -1.24
C SER A 214 17.40 -15.12 -1.33
N PHE A 215 16.63 -16.04 -0.75
CA PHE A 215 15.17 -15.90 -0.67
C PHE A 215 14.75 -14.66 0.12
N MET A 216 15.50 -14.27 1.15
CA MET A 216 15.21 -13.06 1.91
C MET A 216 15.42 -11.79 1.10
N ASP A 217 16.42 -11.80 0.24
CA ASP A 217 16.82 -10.65 -0.56
C ASP A 217 15.85 -10.52 -1.76
N PHE A 218 15.70 -11.60 -2.53
CA PHE A 218 14.86 -11.62 -3.73
C PHE A 218 13.36 -11.83 -3.44
N GLY A 219 13.03 -12.84 -2.65
CA GLY A 219 11.64 -13.21 -2.37
C GLY A 219 10.96 -12.25 -1.41
N VAL A 220 11.58 -11.97 -0.27
CA VAL A 220 10.96 -11.10 0.75
C VAL A 220 11.15 -9.62 0.41
N THR A 221 12.39 -9.17 0.30
CA THR A 221 12.69 -7.74 0.17
C THR A 221 12.31 -7.18 -1.20
N PHE A 222 12.74 -7.81 -2.29
CA PHE A 222 12.43 -7.31 -3.62
C PHE A 222 10.98 -7.59 -4.05
N PHE A 223 10.48 -8.81 -3.85
CA PHE A 223 9.14 -9.19 -4.34
C PHE A 223 8.02 -8.90 -3.34
N LEU A 224 8.06 -9.48 -2.13
CA LEU A 224 6.90 -9.39 -1.22
C LEU A 224 6.68 -8.01 -0.59
N VAL A 225 7.73 -7.20 -0.39
CA VAL A 225 7.54 -5.82 0.10
C VAL A 225 6.82 -4.96 -0.94
N ASN A 226 7.11 -5.15 -2.22
CA ASN A 226 6.60 -4.34 -3.32
C ASN A 226 5.27 -4.88 -3.91
N SER A 227 4.96 -6.16 -3.73
CA SER A 227 3.76 -6.80 -4.30
C SER A 227 2.39 -6.24 -3.87
N PRO A 228 2.21 -5.53 -2.73
CA PRO A 228 0.95 -4.82 -2.47
C PRO A 228 0.58 -3.82 -3.58
N TRP A 229 1.56 -3.09 -4.12
CA TRP A 229 1.37 -2.16 -5.24
C TRP A 229 1.14 -2.87 -6.58
N LEU A 230 1.39 -4.18 -6.67
CA LEU A 230 1.05 -4.98 -7.84
C LEU A 230 -0.39 -5.51 -7.77
N ILE A 231 -0.84 -5.93 -6.58
CA ILE A 231 -2.09 -6.68 -6.40
C ILE A 231 -3.25 -5.74 -6.09
N VAL A 232 -3.08 -4.83 -5.13
CA VAL A 232 -4.20 -4.06 -4.58
C VAL A 232 -4.77 -3.05 -5.57
N PRO A 233 -4.00 -2.39 -6.46
CA PRO A 233 -4.59 -1.48 -7.45
C PRO A 233 -5.67 -2.12 -8.31
N TRP A 234 -5.54 -3.40 -8.70
CA TRP A 234 -6.61 -4.13 -9.40
C TRP A 234 -7.87 -4.28 -8.54
N MET A 235 -7.69 -4.52 -7.24
CA MET A 235 -8.80 -4.56 -6.29
C MET A 235 -9.46 -3.18 -6.14
N VAL A 236 -8.68 -2.09 -6.21
CA VAL A 236 -9.21 -0.71 -6.20
C VAL A 236 -10.06 -0.46 -7.44
N LEU A 237 -9.60 -0.88 -8.63
CA LEU A 237 -10.40 -0.75 -9.87
C LEU A 237 -11.71 -1.54 -9.79
N TYR A 238 -11.65 -2.77 -9.27
CA TYR A 238 -12.86 -3.58 -9.05
C TYR A 238 -13.79 -2.93 -8.03
N TRP A 239 -13.26 -2.50 -6.88
CA TRP A 239 -14.02 -1.79 -5.84
C TRP A 239 -14.65 -0.51 -6.39
N GLY A 240 -13.90 0.30 -7.13
CA GLY A 240 -14.35 1.55 -7.72
C GLY A 240 -15.49 1.33 -8.70
N ASN A 241 -15.40 0.32 -9.58
CA ASN A 241 -16.53 -0.07 -10.44
C ASN A 241 -17.78 -0.45 -9.64
N GLN A 242 -17.62 -1.20 -8.55
CA GLN A 242 -18.71 -1.56 -7.65
C GLN A 242 -19.32 -0.31 -6.95
N THR A 243 -18.48 0.65 -6.55
CA THR A 243 -18.90 1.92 -5.96
C THR A 243 -19.65 2.79 -6.97
N LEU A 244 -19.15 2.91 -8.20
CA LEU A 244 -19.78 3.69 -9.27
C LEU A 244 -21.18 3.17 -9.60
N LYS A 245 -21.34 1.83 -9.73
CA LYS A 245 -22.67 1.22 -9.93
C LYS A 245 -23.66 1.66 -8.84
N ARG A 246 -23.22 1.64 -7.58
CA ARG A 246 -24.05 2.06 -6.43
C ARG A 246 -24.38 3.56 -6.50
N GLN A 247 -23.39 4.40 -6.77
CA GLN A 247 -23.55 5.86 -6.89
C GLN A 247 -24.52 6.23 -8.03
N PHE A 248 -24.43 5.58 -9.18
CA PHE A 248 -25.31 5.84 -10.32
C PHE A 248 -26.72 5.31 -10.09
N SER A 249 -26.90 4.16 -9.44
CA SER A 249 -28.24 3.67 -9.07
C SER A 249 -28.95 4.66 -8.14
N LEU A 250 -28.27 5.18 -7.12
CA LEU A 250 -28.82 6.21 -6.22
C LEU A 250 -29.22 7.51 -6.95
N ALA A 251 -28.39 7.94 -7.91
CA ALA A 251 -28.67 9.14 -8.69
C ALA A 251 -29.90 8.96 -9.61
N ALA A 252 -30.13 7.74 -10.12
CA ALA A 252 -31.31 7.42 -10.90
C ALA A 252 -32.58 7.42 -10.04
N THR A 253 -32.55 6.84 -8.83
CA THR A 253 -33.69 6.83 -7.92
C THR A 253 -34.08 8.23 -7.43
N THR A 254 -33.10 9.11 -7.17
CA THR A 254 -33.39 10.49 -6.71
C THR A 254 -34.00 11.38 -7.80
N ARG A 255 -33.92 10.98 -9.07
CA ARG A 255 -34.44 11.75 -10.22
C ARG A 255 -35.81 11.26 -10.70
N ALA A 256 -36.29 10.12 -10.20
CA ALA A 256 -37.61 9.56 -10.49
C ALA A 256 -38.64 10.05 -9.46
#